data_AF-A0A0R3MQ02-F1
#
_entry.id   AF-A0A0R3MQ02-F1
#
_cell.length_a   1.000
_cell.length_b   1.000
_cell.length_c   1.000
_cell.angle_alpha   90.00
_cell.angle_beta   90.00
_cell.angle_gamma   90.00
#
_symmetry.space_group_name_H-M   'P 1'
#
loop_
_entity.id
_entity.type
_entity.pdbx_description
1 polymer ?
#
loop_
_entity_poly.entity_id
_entity_poly.type
_entity_poly.pdbx_seq_one_letter_code
_entity_poly.pdbx_strand_id
1 'polypeptide(L)' 'MTRLLEQAIEAVSALPDEAQDDLARILLQLAGVDQPPCELTPEEAADLDASLAEAAQGEFATDEEVRAVWAKHGL' A
#
# COMPACT_ATOMS: atom_id res chain seq x y z
N MET A 1 -3.99 20.55 21.86
CA MET A 1 -2.94 20.10 20.94
C MET A 1 -2.20 21.34 20.42
N THR A 2 -1.23 21.25 19.50
CA THR A 2 -0.78 22.48 18.82
C THR A 2 -1.88 22.93 17.86
N ARG A 3 -2.00 24.25 17.60
CA ARG A 3 -2.99 24.77 16.65
C ARG A 3 -2.87 24.14 15.26
N LEU A 4 -1.65 23.82 14.84
CA LEU A 4 -1.40 23.16 13.56
C LEU A 4 -1.90 21.70 13.55
N LEU A 5 -1.69 20.96 14.64
CA LEU A 5 -2.17 19.57 14.75
C LEU A 5 -3.70 19.52 14.84
N GLU A 6 -4.33 20.48 15.50
CA GLU A 6 -5.81 20.60 15.56
C GLU A 6 -6.40 20.78 14.16
N GLN A 7 -5.85 21.71 13.37
CA GLN A 7 -6.27 21.93 11.99
C GLN A 7 -6.04 20.69 11.11
N ALA A 8 -4.93 19.98 11.31
CA ALA A 8 -4.63 18.76 10.57
C ALA A 8 -5.66 17.67 10.87
N ILE A 9 -5.99 17.42 12.15
CA ILE A 9 -7.00 16.41 12.52
C ILE A 9 -8.37 16.81 11.96
N GLU A 10 -8.78 18.07 12.07
CA GLU A 10 -10.06 18.54 11.52
C GLU A 10 -10.17 18.31 10.01
N ALA A 11 -9.09 18.60 9.26
CA ALA A 11 -9.04 18.35 7.82
C ALA A 11 -9.11 16.85 7.48
N VAL A 12 -8.40 16.00 8.23
CA VAL A 12 -8.41 14.54 8.03
C VAL A 12 -9.79 13.97 8.34
N SER A 13 -10.44 14.40 9.43
CA SER A 13 -11.77 13.90 9.83
C SER A 13 -12.89 14.16 8.82
N ALA A 14 -12.66 15.00 7.80
CA ALA A 14 -13.59 15.24 6.70
C ALA A 14 -13.42 14.28 5.51
N LEU A 15 -12.40 13.42 5.52
CA LEU A 15 -12.12 12.45 4.46
C LEU A 15 -12.95 11.16 4.64
N PRO A 16 -13.05 10.29 3.61
CA PRO A 16 -13.60 8.94 3.77
C PRO A 16 -12.79 8.12 4.80
N ASP A 17 -13.45 7.21 5.51
CA ASP A 17 -12.87 6.40 6.60
C ASP A 17 -11.55 5.72 6.21
N GLU A 18 -11.47 5.15 5.01
CA GLU A 18 -10.26 4.51 4.49
C GLU A 18 -9.06 5.47 4.44
N ALA A 19 -9.28 6.69 3.95
CA ALA A 19 -8.23 7.71 3.87
C ALA A 19 -7.88 8.28 5.26
N GLN A 20 -8.84 8.32 6.19
CA GLN A 20 -8.57 8.67 7.58
C GLN A 20 -7.65 7.65 8.25
N ASP A 21 -7.96 6.36 8.09
CA ASP A 21 -7.20 5.25 8.65
C ASP A 21 -5.77 5.20 8.08
N ASP A 22 -5.60 5.41 6.77
CA ASP A 22 -4.28 5.46 6.15
C ASP A 22 -3.41 6.58 6.74
N LEU A 23 -3.96 7.78 6.88
CA LEU A 23 -3.25 8.92 7.46
C LEU A 23 -2.97 8.71 8.95
N ALA A 24 -3.89 8.07 9.68
CA ALA A 24 -3.69 7.72 11.08
C ALA A 24 -2.53 6.72 11.25
N ARG A 25 -2.44 5.68 10.43
CA ARG A 25 -1.33 4.71 10.46
C ARG A 25 0.02 5.39 10.23
N ILE A 26 0.11 6.32 9.28
CA ILE A 26 1.33 7.10 9.00
C ILE A 26 1.72 7.94 10.23
N LEU A 27 0.76 8.66 10.83
CA LEU A 27 1.03 9.49 12.02
C LEU A 27 1.50 8.65 13.21
N LEU A 28 0.88 7.50 13.44
CA LEU A 28 1.25 6.58 14.49
C LEU A 28 2.66 6.00 14.26
N GLN A 29 3.00 5.63 13.03
CA GLN A 29 4.34 5.17 12.68
C GLN A 29 5.40 6.25 12.93
N LEU A 30 5.13 7.51 12.54
CA LEU A 30 6.01 8.65 12.80
C LEU A 30 6.16 8.95 14.30
N ALA A 31 5.13 8.64 15.10
CA ALA A 31 5.17 8.74 16.55
C ALA A 31 5.91 7.56 17.22
N GLY A 32 6.43 6.60 16.45
CA GLY A 32 7.13 5.42 16.95
C GLY A 32 6.18 4.34 17.49
N VAL A 33 4.91 4.37 17.09
CA VAL A 33 3.94 3.32 17.42
C VAL A 33 4.00 2.26 16.32
N ASP A 34 4.49 1.07 16.68
CA ASP A 34 4.48 -0.09 15.78
C ASP A 34 3.06 -0.35 15.31
N GLN A 35 2.87 -0.25 13.99
CA GLN A 35 1.62 -0.60 13.35
C GLN A 35 1.55 -2.12 13.16
N PRO A 36 0.37 -2.73 13.33
CA PRO A 36 0.19 -4.12 12.95
C PRO A 36 0.51 -4.28 11.44
N PRO A 37 0.98 -5.47 11.02
CA PRO A 37 1.09 -5.79 9.60
C PRO A 37 -0.24 -5.57 8.89
N CYS A 38 -0.19 -5.33 7.57
CA CYS A 38 -1.39 -5.35 6.75
C CYS A 38 -2.01 -6.75 6.82
N GLU A 39 -3.24 -6.83 7.29
CA GLU A 39 -4.01 -8.08 7.35
C GLU A 39 -4.61 -8.33 5.97
N LEU A 40 -4.10 -9.35 5.30
CA LEU A 40 -4.62 -9.75 3.99
C LEU A 40 -5.98 -10.42 4.14
N THR A 41 -6.90 -10.10 3.24
CA THR A 41 -8.10 -10.91 3.07
C THR A 41 -7.71 -12.32 2.59
N PRO A 42 -8.58 -13.33 2.80
CA PRO A 42 -8.32 -14.68 2.30
C PRO A 42 -8.09 -14.74 0.78
N GLU A 43 -8.72 -13.83 0.03
CA GLU A 43 -8.55 -13.71 -1.42
C GLU A 43 -7.16 -13.17 -1.77
N GLU A 44 -6.76 -12.04 -1.18
CA GLU A 44 -5.43 -11.45 -1.40
C GLU A 44 -4.30 -12.40 -0.98
N ALA A 45 -4.49 -13.15 0.12
CA ALA A 45 -3.52 -14.15 0.55
C ALA A 45 -3.37 -15.28 -0.48
N ALA A 46 -4.48 -15.76 -1.05
CA ALA A 46 -4.45 -16.79 -2.08
C ALA A 46 -3.81 -16.30 -3.39
N ASP A 47 -4.05 -15.05 -3.78
CA ASP A 47 -3.42 -14.43 -4.94
C ASP A 47 -1.90 -14.31 -4.76
N LEU A 48 -1.43 -13.94 -3.56
CA LEU A 48 -0.01 -13.92 -3.26
C LEU A 48 0.62 -15.31 -3.26
N ASP A 49 -0.05 -16.32 -2.70
CA ASP A 49 0.43 -17.71 -2.73
C ASP A 49 0.64 -18.19 -4.17
N ALA A 50 -0.28 -17.86 -5.08
CA ALA A 50 -0.14 -18.17 -6.51
C ALA A 50 1.07 -17.46 -7.13
N SER A 51 1.20 -16.14 -6.93
CA SER A 51 2.31 -15.36 -7.46
C SER A 51 3.68 -15.82 -6.93
N LEU A 52 3.75 -16.20 -5.65
CA LEU A 52 4.97 -16.75 -5.04
C LEU A 52 5.34 -18.11 -5.64
N ALA A 53 4.35 -18.95 -5.97
CA ALA A 53 4.59 -20.23 -6.62
C ALA A 53 5.12 -20.07 -8.05
N GLU A 54 4.60 -19.11 -8.82
CA GLU A 54 5.10 -18.73 -10.16
C GLU A 54 6.55 -18.23 -10.06
N ALA A 55 6.82 -17.32 -9.11
CA ALA A 55 8.16 -16.80 -8.86
C ALA A 55 9.18 -17.87 -8.50
N ALA A 56 8.79 -18.85 -7.66
CA ALA A 56 9.63 -19.99 -7.30
C ALA A 56 9.95 -20.89 -8.50
N GLN A 57 9.07 -20.92 -9.51
CA GLN A 57 9.27 -21.63 -10.78
C GLN A 57 10.03 -20.80 -11.82
N GLY A 58 10.32 -19.53 -11.51
CA GLY A 58 11.01 -18.61 -12.43
C GLY A 58 10.10 -18.06 -13.53
N GLU A 59 8.78 -18.11 -13.33
CA GLU A 59 7.78 -17.59 -14.27
C GLU A 59 7.67 -16.07 -14.18
N PHE A 60 8.78 -15.39 -14.50
CA PHE A 60 8.82 -13.95 -14.61
C PHE A 60 8.62 -13.51 -16.05
N ALA A 61 8.04 -12.32 -16.22
CA ALA A 61 8.04 -11.66 -17.51
C ALA A 61 9.49 -11.50 -18.03
N THR A 62 9.67 -11.76 -19.31
CA THR A 62 10.94 -11.55 -20.01
C THR A 62 11.23 -10.06 -20.12
N ASP A 63 12.51 -9.71 -20.33
CA ASP A 63 12.91 -8.32 -20.55
C ASP A 63 12.17 -7.66 -21.71
N GLU A 64 11.78 -8.42 -22.74
CA GLU A 64 11.03 -7.90 -23.88
C GLU A 64 9.59 -7.56 -23.50
N GLU A 65 8.93 -8.41 -22.74
CA GLU A 65 7.57 -8.16 -22.22
C GLU A 65 7.55 -6.95 -21.28
N VAL A 66 8.55 -6.83 -20.39
CA VAL A 66 8.68 -5.67 -19.50
C VAL A 66 8.87 -4.38 -20.31
N ARG A 67 9.75 -4.39 -21.33
CA ARG A 67 9.93 -3.23 -22.21
C ARG A 67 8.66 -2.85 -22.96
N ALA A 68 7.88 -3.83 -23.43
CA ALA A 68 6.62 -3.59 -24.12
C ALA A 68 5.59 -2.91 -23.20
N VAL A 69 5.53 -3.31 -21.93
CA VAL A 69 4.67 -2.67 -20.92
C VAL A 69 5.12 -1.23 -20.67
N TRP A 70 6.42 -0.98 -20.48
CA TRP A 70 6.93 0.38 -20.27
C TRP A 70 6.68 1.31 -21.45
N ALA A 71 6.91 0.83 -22.68
CA ALA A 71 6.64 1.59 -23.90
C ALA A 71 5.16 2.00 -24.02
N LYS A 72 4.23 1.16 -23.59
CA LYS A 72 2.79 1.48 -23.53
C LYS A 72 2.51 2.69 -22.61
N HIS A 73 3.33 2.90 -21.59
CA HIS A 73 3.21 3.98 -20.63
C HIS A 73 4.20 5.15 -20.88
N GLY A 74 4.96 5.11 -21.97
CA GLY A 74 5.91 6.16 -22.34
C GLY A 74 7.16 6.22 -21.45
N LEU A 75 7.48 5.11 -20.78
CA LEU A 75 8.69 4.92 -19.96
C LEU A 75 9.82 4.29 -20.76
#